data_AF-A0A7K4G3Q8-F1
#
_entry.id   AF-A0A7K4G3Q8-F1
#
_cell.length_a   1.000
_cell.length_b   1.000
_cell.length_c   1.000
_cell.angle_alpha   90.00
_cell.angle_beta   90.00
_cell.angle_gamma   90.00
#
_symmetry.space_group_name_H-M   'P 1'
#
loop_
_entity.id
_entity.type
_entity.pdbx_description
1 polymer ?
#
loop_
_entity_poly.entity_id
_entity_poly.type
_entity_poly.pdbx_seq_one_letter_code
_entity_poly.pdbx_strand_id
1 'polypeptide(L)'
;MNKIMEMNLSEISNSIQSGKLKVCVIGIGRIGLPTALSFANSGLHTVGVDINPTLVSNINSGIFPLKDEPGYDTIFENVLKEKKFAATSKIEEIVPSSDVILLSLPTPMDQDNVPNYSALKLVCQQLHDFLVPGSIVIVESTVEPGFVEDVLISLIEGNDGRLKAGKNFGIGVCPETANPGQILNDFEKLPRLVGATDDKTANIITKIYKHVFTVDLIPMPDCKTANAVKLTTNVFRDINIAFVNELAILFEKIGIDIITVLEAAKTKYNFQVHYPGAGVGGPCLPVNSYQMLNLAKKIDKNLLSIVKAGRIVNESMPQHVINLLNEVFLESGKNIIDSEILILGVSYKPDVKDIQITPAEPIIEKLKMLKCKVKIYDPYFKSTNIFGINTEHNLMDALTNTDAVIIVTAHKEFHDLDPIFLKTNMRTPILVDSRVIVDQY
;
A
#
# COMPACT_ATOMS: atom_id res chain seq x y z
N MET A 1 10.46 -27.88 26.00
CA MET A 1 9.81 -28.13 24.70
C MET A 1 10.86 -27.85 23.65
N ASN A 2 11.05 -28.72 22.65
CA ASN A 2 12.03 -28.49 21.58
C ASN A 2 11.74 -27.14 20.91
N LYS A 3 12.77 -26.41 20.49
CA LYS A 3 12.55 -25.16 19.76
C LYS A 3 12.06 -25.45 18.35
N ILE A 4 11.32 -24.51 17.73
CA ILE A 4 10.65 -24.75 16.45
C ILE A 4 11.64 -25.17 15.33
N MET A 5 12.86 -24.61 15.32
CA MET A 5 13.90 -25.02 14.38
C MET A 5 14.51 -26.40 14.67
N GLU A 6 14.31 -26.99 15.85
CA GLU A 6 14.80 -28.34 16.18
C GLU A 6 13.76 -29.41 15.89
N MET A 7 12.51 -29.02 15.69
CA MET A 7 11.39 -29.93 15.43
C MET A 7 11.46 -30.51 14.02
N ASN A 8 11.07 -31.78 13.89
CA ASN A 8 10.75 -32.36 12.60
C ASN A 8 9.36 -31.91 12.12
N LEU A 9 9.03 -32.18 10.86
CA LEU A 9 7.77 -31.73 10.26
C LEU A 9 6.51 -32.25 10.98
N SER A 10 6.55 -33.43 11.60
CA SER A 10 5.40 -33.96 12.36
C SER A 10 5.24 -33.24 13.70
N GLU A 11 6.34 -32.98 14.40
CA GLU A 11 6.34 -32.23 15.66
C GLU A 11 5.84 -30.78 15.47
N ILE A 12 6.19 -30.17 14.33
CA ILE A 12 5.69 -28.84 13.95
C ILE A 12 4.18 -28.88 13.73
N SER A 13 3.68 -29.83 12.93
CA SER A 13 2.24 -29.98 12.71
C SER A 13 1.48 -30.20 14.02
N ASN A 14 2.01 -31.03 14.92
CA ASN A 14 1.39 -31.25 16.24
C ASN A 14 1.42 -29.98 17.10
N SER A 15 2.51 -29.20 17.07
CA SER A 15 2.64 -27.96 17.84
C SER A 15 1.70 -26.87 17.33
N ILE A 16 1.51 -26.77 16.02
CA ILE A 16 0.53 -25.91 15.38
C ILE A 16 -0.89 -26.31 15.80
N GLN A 17 -1.28 -27.58 15.59
CA GLN A 17 -2.63 -28.07 15.87
C GLN A 17 -3.01 -27.98 17.35
N SER A 18 -2.04 -28.19 18.25
CA SER A 18 -2.26 -28.05 19.70
C SER A 18 -2.19 -26.61 20.19
N GLY A 19 -1.99 -25.63 19.31
CA GLY A 19 -1.93 -24.21 19.66
C GLY A 19 -0.75 -23.83 20.54
N LYS A 20 0.31 -24.65 20.59
CA LYS A 20 1.45 -24.46 21.51
C LYS A 20 2.47 -23.46 21.00
N LEU A 21 2.51 -23.20 19.68
CA LEU A 21 3.39 -22.19 19.12
C LEU A 21 2.97 -20.79 19.58
N LYS A 22 3.95 -20.01 20.02
CA LYS A 22 3.78 -18.61 20.40
C LYS A 22 4.27 -17.69 19.29
N VAL A 23 3.42 -16.75 18.93
CA VAL A 23 3.63 -15.83 17.80
C VAL A 23 3.74 -14.41 18.34
N CYS A 24 4.78 -13.70 17.91
CA CYS A 24 4.95 -12.28 18.14
C CYS A 24 4.83 -11.56 16.79
N VAL A 25 3.97 -10.54 16.70
CA VAL A 25 3.88 -9.69 15.50
C VAL A 25 4.33 -8.29 15.87
N ILE A 26 5.44 -7.83 15.31
CA ILE A 26 6.03 -6.52 15.58
C ILE A 26 5.61 -5.54 14.49
N GLY A 27 4.95 -4.46 14.91
CA GLY A 27 4.20 -3.54 14.07
C GLY A 27 2.78 -4.03 13.85
N ILE A 28 1.83 -3.55 14.65
CA ILE A 28 0.40 -3.92 14.56
C ILE A 28 -0.44 -2.74 14.07
N GLY A 29 0.05 -2.08 13.03
CA GLY A 29 -0.68 -1.07 12.27
C GLY A 29 -1.69 -1.68 11.30
N ARG A 30 -1.87 -1.02 10.14
CA ARG A 30 -2.86 -1.37 9.11
C ARG A 30 -2.81 -2.81 8.64
N ILE A 31 -1.62 -3.37 8.40
CA ILE A 31 -1.44 -4.75 7.90
C ILE A 31 -1.15 -5.71 9.05
N GLY A 32 -0.23 -5.35 9.95
CA GLY A 32 0.22 -6.27 10.98
C GLY A 32 -0.82 -6.63 12.04
N LEU A 33 -1.80 -5.75 12.34
CA LEU A 33 -2.90 -6.13 13.24
C LEU A 33 -3.79 -7.22 12.59
N PRO A 34 -4.32 -7.06 11.36
CA PRO A 34 -4.98 -8.14 10.63
C PRO A 34 -4.19 -9.43 10.55
N THR A 35 -2.88 -9.37 10.28
CA THR A 35 -2.00 -10.55 10.33
C THR A 35 -2.05 -11.20 11.72
N ALA A 36 -1.78 -10.44 12.79
CA ALA A 36 -1.78 -10.96 14.16
C ALA A 36 -3.12 -11.57 14.58
N LEU A 37 -4.23 -10.94 14.19
CA LEU A 37 -5.58 -11.45 14.44
C LEU A 37 -5.85 -12.75 13.67
N SER A 38 -5.38 -12.87 12.43
CA SER A 38 -5.52 -14.10 11.64
C SER A 38 -4.76 -15.26 12.28
N PHE A 39 -3.54 -15.01 12.76
CA PHE A 39 -2.77 -15.99 13.54
C PHE A 39 -3.49 -16.39 14.83
N ALA A 40 -4.01 -15.43 15.59
CA ALA A 40 -4.77 -15.70 16.82
C ALA A 40 -6.05 -16.51 16.54
N ASN A 41 -6.78 -16.17 15.48
CA ASN A 41 -8.02 -16.84 15.06
C ASN A 41 -7.80 -18.28 14.61
N SER A 42 -6.59 -18.60 14.12
CA SER A 42 -6.18 -19.98 13.84
C SER A 42 -5.93 -20.83 15.09
N GLY A 43 -6.07 -20.26 16.29
CA GLY A 43 -5.89 -20.92 17.58
C GLY A 43 -4.50 -20.77 18.21
N LEU A 44 -3.59 -20.05 17.56
CA LEU A 44 -2.23 -19.79 18.07
C LEU A 44 -2.22 -18.65 19.09
N HIS A 45 -1.38 -18.76 20.13
CA HIS A 45 -1.20 -17.66 21.07
C HIS A 45 -0.35 -16.57 20.43
N THR A 46 -0.96 -15.41 20.18
CA THR A 46 -0.34 -14.31 19.44
C THR A 46 -0.28 -13.05 20.29
N VAL A 47 0.87 -12.38 20.30
CA VAL A 47 1.04 -11.07 20.94
C VAL A 47 1.51 -10.06 19.91
N GLY A 48 0.76 -8.97 19.77
CA GLY A 48 1.15 -7.83 18.97
C GLY A 48 2.08 -6.89 19.74
N VAL A 49 3.09 -6.35 19.06
CA VAL A 49 4.01 -5.36 19.63
C VAL A 49 3.95 -4.08 18.81
N ASP A 50 3.69 -2.95 19.46
CA ASP A 50 3.72 -1.63 18.82
C ASP A 50 4.36 -0.57 19.71
N ILE A 51 5.08 0.37 19.10
CA ILE A 51 5.67 1.50 19.82
C ILE A 51 4.60 2.51 20.30
N ASN A 52 3.39 2.47 19.74
CA ASN A 52 2.30 3.37 20.11
C ASN A 52 1.55 2.85 21.37
N PRO A 53 1.74 3.45 22.56
CA PRO A 53 1.11 2.97 23.78
C PRO A 53 -0.42 3.17 23.78
N THR A 54 -0.92 4.17 23.05
CA THR A 54 -2.37 4.41 22.93
C THR A 54 -3.03 3.31 22.11
N LEU A 55 -2.40 2.90 21.00
CA LEU A 55 -2.89 1.78 20.19
C LEU A 55 -2.94 0.48 21.02
N VAL A 56 -1.86 0.18 21.74
CA VAL A 56 -1.77 -0.98 22.63
C VAL A 56 -2.86 -0.97 23.70
N SER A 57 -3.04 0.17 24.39
CA SER A 57 -4.07 0.33 25.43
C SER A 57 -5.48 0.13 24.88
N ASN A 58 -5.78 0.73 23.71
CA ASN A 58 -7.07 0.59 23.04
C ASN A 58 -7.36 -0.89 22.71
N ILE A 59 -6.40 -1.59 22.10
CA ILE A 59 -6.53 -3.01 21.75
C ILE A 59 -6.82 -3.86 22.99
N ASN A 60 -6.03 -3.70 24.06
CA ASN A 60 -6.21 -4.48 25.28
C ASN A 60 -7.52 -4.14 26.03
N SER A 61 -8.09 -2.97 25.76
CA SER A 61 -9.39 -2.53 26.30
C SER A 61 -10.57 -2.95 25.41
N GLY A 62 -10.34 -3.74 24.35
CA GLY A 62 -11.38 -4.20 23.44
C GLY A 62 -11.84 -3.14 22.43
N ILE A 63 -11.07 -2.08 22.20
CA ILE A 63 -11.37 -1.06 21.20
C ILE A 63 -10.65 -1.39 19.90
N PHE A 64 -11.40 -1.88 18.91
CA PHE A 64 -10.85 -2.22 17.60
C PHE A 64 -10.49 -0.94 16.79
N PRO A 65 -9.23 -0.77 16.32
CA PRO A 65 -8.79 0.47 15.69
C PRO A 65 -9.10 0.57 14.19
N LEU A 66 -9.31 -0.54 13.47
CA LEU A 66 -9.45 -0.56 12.01
C LEU A 66 -10.93 -0.67 11.58
N LYS A 67 -11.74 0.33 11.92
CA LYS A 67 -13.20 0.33 11.69
C LYS A 67 -13.62 0.22 10.21
N ASP A 68 -12.69 0.45 9.29
CA ASP A 68 -12.86 0.37 7.85
C ASP A 68 -12.46 -0.99 7.26
N GLU A 69 -12.12 -2.00 8.08
CA GLU A 69 -11.81 -3.36 7.65
C GLU A 69 -12.93 -4.35 8.02
N PRO A 70 -13.81 -4.72 7.07
CA PRO A 70 -14.95 -5.58 7.34
C PRO A 70 -14.54 -6.96 7.88
N GLY A 71 -15.23 -7.43 8.93
CA GLY A 71 -15.10 -8.77 9.51
C GLY A 71 -13.99 -8.94 10.54
N TYR A 72 -12.98 -8.06 10.56
CA TYR A 72 -11.90 -8.15 11.55
C TYR A 72 -12.30 -7.71 12.96
N ASP A 73 -13.34 -6.90 13.08
CA ASP A 73 -13.97 -6.55 14.36
C ASP A 73 -14.49 -7.80 15.09
N THR A 74 -15.20 -8.67 14.36
CA THR A 74 -15.72 -9.93 14.88
C THR A 74 -14.59 -10.88 15.28
N ILE A 75 -13.56 -11.01 14.43
CA ILE A 75 -12.38 -11.83 14.74
C ILE A 75 -11.68 -11.28 16.00
N PHE A 76 -11.48 -9.97 16.06
CA PHE A 76 -10.84 -9.28 17.18
C PHE A 76 -11.55 -9.56 18.51
N GLU A 77 -12.87 -9.41 18.56
CA GLU A 77 -13.67 -9.70 19.76
C GLU A 77 -13.53 -11.16 20.21
N ASN A 78 -13.59 -12.10 19.25
CA ASN A 78 -13.47 -13.53 19.54
C ASN A 78 -12.11 -13.88 20.12
N VAL A 79 -11.01 -13.44 19.48
CA VAL A 79 -9.65 -13.80 19.94
C VAL A 79 -9.28 -13.16 21.27
N LEU A 80 -9.83 -11.99 21.59
CA LEU A 80 -9.68 -11.38 22.92
C LEU A 80 -10.46 -12.16 23.98
N LYS A 81 -11.71 -12.54 23.70
CA LYS A 81 -12.53 -13.36 24.61
C LYS A 81 -11.87 -14.71 24.92
N GLU A 82 -11.27 -15.33 23.91
CA GLU A 82 -10.53 -16.59 24.04
C GLU A 82 -9.13 -16.42 24.64
N LYS A 83 -8.68 -15.18 24.88
CA LYS A 83 -7.33 -14.84 25.36
C LYS A 83 -6.22 -15.40 24.45
N LYS A 84 -6.49 -15.41 23.14
CA LYS A 84 -5.56 -15.81 22.09
C LYS A 84 -4.75 -14.64 21.54
N PHE A 85 -5.21 -13.41 21.76
CA PHE A 85 -4.51 -12.20 21.37
C PHE A 85 -4.32 -11.23 22.55
N ALA A 86 -3.19 -10.53 22.56
CA ALA A 86 -2.92 -9.39 23.41
C ALA A 86 -1.94 -8.44 22.71
N ALA A 87 -1.84 -7.18 23.16
CA ALA A 87 -0.85 -6.23 22.67
C ALA A 87 0.08 -5.73 23.79
N THR A 88 1.32 -5.38 23.45
CA THR A 88 2.26 -4.71 24.35
C THR A 88 3.12 -3.71 23.60
N SER A 89 3.76 -2.80 24.32
CA SER A 89 4.82 -1.93 23.79
C SER A 89 6.23 -2.40 24.13
N LYS A 90 6.34 -3.54 24.81
CA LYS A 90 7.60 -4.06 25.36
C LYS A 90 8.03 -5.31 24.62
N ILE A 91 8.89 -5.11 23.63
CA ILE A 91 9.43 -6.18 22.79
C ILE A 91 10.25 -7.20 23.60
N GLU A 92 10.99 -6.72 24.60
CA GLU A 92 11.89 -7.47 25.47
C GLU A 92 11.15 -8.50 26.36
N GLU A 93 9.87 -8.26 26.66
CA GLU A 93 9.06 -9.17 27.48
C GLU A 93 8.53 -10.36 26.67
N ILE A 94 8.36 -10.21 25.35
CA ILE A 94 7.62 -11.16 24.52
C ILE A 94 8.52 -12.00 23.63
N VAL A 95 9.51 -11.36 22.96
CA VAL A 95 10.38 -12.04 22.00
C VAL A 95 11.09 -13.28 22.60
N PRO A 96 11.65 -13.24 23.82
CA PRO A 96 12.35 -14.41 24.38
C PRO A 96 11.47 -15.65 24.55
N SER A 97 10.15 -15.45 24.66
CA SER A 97 9.16 -16.51 24.85
C SER A 97 8.44 -16.93 23.55
N SER A 98 8.78 -16.32 22.41
CA SER A 98 8.11 -16.53 21.13
C SER A 98 8.87 -17.50 20.22
N ASP A 99 8.13 -18.36 19.52
CA ASP A 99 8.68 -19.30 18.54
C ASP A 99 8.78 -18.66 17.15
N VAL A 100 7.79 -17.83 16.80
CA VAL A 100 7.68 -17.16 15.50
C VAL A 100 7.55 -15.66 15.73
N ILE A 101 8.39 -14.87 15.05
CA ILE A 101 8.42 -13.41 15.12
C ILE A 101 8.15 -12.86 13.72
N LEU A 102 7.01 -12.20 13.53
CA LEU A 102 6.64 -11.54 12.28
C LEU A 102 7.00 -10.05 12.34
N LEU A 103 7.58 -9.52 11.27
CA LEU A 103 7.92 -8.10 11.13
C LEU A 103 6.99 -7.46 10.09
N SER A 104 6.04 -6.64 10.55
CA SER A 104 5.11 -5.86 9.73
C SER A 104 5.23 -4.36 10.05
N LEU A 105 6.44 -3.84 9.86
CA LEU A 105 6.83 -2.46 10.12
C LEU A 105 6.72 -1.58 8.86
N PRO A 106 6.49 -0.27 9.03
CA PRO A 106 6.40 0.65 7.90
C PRO A 106 7.77 0.82 7.22
N THR A 107 7.75 0.96 5.90
CA THR A 107 8.91 1.21 5.05
C THR A 107 8.70 2.45 4.17
N PRO A 108 8.52 3.64 4.80
CA PRO A 108 8.17 4.86 4.07
C PRO A 108 9.34 5.34 3.20
N MET A 109 9.04 6.23 2.27
CA MET A 109 10.04 6.95 1.48
C MET A 109 10.34 8.31 2.12
N ASP A 110 11.58 8.79 1.98
CA ASP A 110 11.92 10.18 2.26
C ASP A 110 11.61 11.11 1.07
N GLN A 111 11.93 12.40 1.22
CA GLN A 111 11.68 13.44 0.21
C GLN A 111 12.50 13.26 -1.07
N ASP A 112 13.62 12.54 -1.01
CA ASP A 112 14.50 12.25 -2.14
C ASP A 112 14.14 10.93 -2.83
N ASN A 113 12.97 10.37 -2.51
CA ASN A 113 12.53 9.04 -2.95
C ASN A 113 13.57 7.97 -2.62
N VAL A 114 14.15 8.00 -1.41
CA VAL A 114 14.95 6.91 -0.85
C VAL A 114 14.16 6.16 0.24
N PRO A 115 14.14 4.80 0.22
CA PRO A 115 13.44 4.03 1.24
C PRO A 115 14.05 4.17 2.63
N ASN A 116 13.22 4.42 3.63
CA ASN A 116 13.61 4.50 5.03
C ASN A 116 13.27 3.21 5.79
N TYR A 117 14.30 2.43 6.12
CA TYR A 117 14.18 1.18 6.86
C TYR A 117 14.54 1.28 8.34
N SER A 118 14.58 2.49 8.91
CA SER A 118 15.05 2.70 10.29
C SER A 118 14.26 1.89 11.32
N ALA A 119 12.93 1.77 11.16
CA ALA A 119 12.09 0.97 12.03
C ALA A 119 12.47 -0.52 11.98
N LEU A 120 12.62 -1.10 10.79
CA LEU A 120 13.05 -2.50 10.62
C LEU A 120 14.45 -2.75 11.17
N LYS A 121 15.39 -1.84 10.89
CA LYS A 121 16.78 -1.96 11.37
C LYS A 121 16.85 -1.92 12.89
N LEU A 122 16.12 -0.99 13.53
CA LEU A 122 16.05 -0.88 14.99
C LEU A 122 15.48 -2.16 15.61
N VAL A 123 14.37 -2.68 15.07
CA VAL A 123 13.79 -3.93 15.57
C VAL A 123 14.74 -5.11 15.38
N CYS A 124 15.42 -5.22 14.24
CA CYS A 124 16.42 -6.29 14.01
C CYS A 124 17.60 -6.20 14.99
N GLN A 125 18.03 -4.98 15.35
CA GLN A 125 19.02 -4.76 16.42
C GLN A 125 18.48 -5.20 17.79
N GLN A 126 17.22 -4.92 18.11
CA GLN A 126 16.62 -5.42 19.36
C GLN A 126 16.47 -6.95 19.36
N LEU A 127 16.21 -7.56 18.21
CA LEU A 127 16.20 -9.02 18.08
C LEU A 127 17.59 -9.62 18.36
N HIS A 128 18.67 -8.91 18.06
CA HIS A 128 20.01 -9.35 18.48
C HIS A 128 20.13 -9.52 19.99
N ASP A 129 19.38 -8.79 20.81
CA ASP A 129 19.44 -8.92 22.28
C ASP A 129 18.45 -9.97 22.80
N PHE A 130 17.26 -10.06 22.20
CA PHE A 130 16.12 -10.79 22.77
C PHE A 130 15.76 -12.10 22.06
N LEU A 131 16.16 -12.28 20.80
CA LEU A 131 15.84 -13.49 20.03
C LEU A 131 16.57 -14.68 20.64
N VAL A 132 15.84 -15.76 20.89
CA VAL A 132 16.40 -17.00 21.45
C VAL A 132 16.75 -17.96 20.31
N PRO A 133 17.89 -18.67 20.37
CA PRO A 133 18.18 -19.73 19.43
C PRO A 133 17.02 -20.73 19.32
N GLY A 134 16.70 -21.04 18.08
CA GLY A 134 15.69 -21.97 17.66
C GLY A 134 14.37 -21.32 17.22
N SER A 135 14.25 -19.99 17.31
CA SER A 135 13.10 -19.21 16.81
C SER A 135 13.17 -18.93 15.30
N ILE A 136 12.06 -18.49 14.72
CA ILE A 136 11.95 -18.08 13.30
C ILE A 136 11.51 -16.62 13.20
N VAL A 137 12.17 -15.85 12.34
CA VAL A 137 11.80 -14.48 11.98
C VAL A 137 11.20 -14.46 10.57
N ILE A 138 10.07 -13.79 10.39
CA ILE A 138 9.37 -13.71 9.10
C ILE A 138 9.12 -12.23 8.77
N VAL A 139 9.69 -11.75 7.67
CA VAL A 139 9.51 -10.36 7.23
C VAL A 139 8.31 -10.28 6.28
N GLU A 140 7.28 -9.53 6.68
CA GLU A 140 6.14 -9.18 5.82
C GLU A 140 6.28 -7.77 5.23
N SER A 141 7.04 -6.89 5.90
CA SER A 141 7.37 -5.55 5.40
C SER A 141 7.96 -5.57 3.99
N THR A 142 7.52 -4.63 3.15
CA THR A 142 8.05 -4.49 1.78
C THR A 142 9.46 -3.89 1.82
N VAL A 143 10.45 -4.63 1.32
CA VAL A 143 11.87 -4.25 1.26
C VAL A 143 12.45 -4.56 -0.13
N GLU A 144 13.61 -3.97 -0.50
CA GLU A 144 14.24 -4.32 -1.77
C GLU A 144 14.76 -5.77 -1.79
N PRO A 145 14.81 -6.42 -2.97
CA PRO A 145 15.52 -7.68 -3.16
C PRO A 145 16.95 -7.61 -2.59
N GLY A 146 17.29 -8.57 -1.72
CA GLY A 146 18.59 -8.65 -1.05
C GLY A 146 18.66 -7.95 0.31
N PHE A 147 17.70 -7.08 0.67
CA PHE A 147 17.78 -6.34 1.93
C PHE A 147 17.76 -7.24 3.18
N VAL A 148 17.04 -8.37 3.12
CA VAL A 148 17.02 -9.35 4.21
C VAL A 148 18.42 -9.94 4.39
N GLU A 149 19.00 -10.44 3.30
CA GLU A 149 20.28 -11.13 3.28
C GLU A 149 21.46 -10.19 3.60
N ASP A 150 21.49 -9.03 2.95
CA ASP A 150 22.63 -8.11 2.98
C ASP A 150 22.63 -7.22 4.23
N VAL A 151 21.47 -7.03 4.88
CA VAL A 151 21.31 -6.09 6.00
C VAL A 151 20.66 -6.73 7.22
N LEU A 152 19.44 -7.27 7.11
CA LEU A 152 18.70 -7.67 8.31
C LEU A 152 19.35 -8.84 9.04
N ILE A 153 19.88 -9.83 8.32
CA ILE A 153 20.59 -10.97 8.93
C ILE A 153 21.76 -10.49 9.79
N SER A 154 22.61 -9.60 9.26
CA SER A 154 23.79 -9.11 10.00
C SER A 154 23.41 -8.31 11.25
N LEU A 155 22.30 -7.56 11.21
CA LEU A 155 21.78 -6.84 12.38
C LEU A 155 21.27 -7.78 13.47
N ILE A 156 20.63 -8.90 13.12
CA ILE A 156 20.13 -9.89 14.08
C ILE A 156 21.29 -10.75 14.63
N GLU A 157 22.22 -11.17 13.77
CA GLU A 157 23.39 -11.95 14.19
C GLU A 157 24.33 -11.15 15.11
N GLY A 158 24.45 -9.84 14.87
CA GLY A 158 25.34 -8.96 15.61
C GLY A 158 26.80 -9.42 15.56
N ASN A 159 27.52 -9.31 16.67
CA ASN A 159 28.97 -9.57 16.72
C ASN A 159 29.40 -10.59 17.80
N ASP A 160 28.47 -11.14 18.58
CA ASP A 160 28.77 -12.05 19.70
C ASP A 160 28.80 -13.54 19.30
N GLY A 161 28.35 -13.86 18.08
CA GLY A 161 28.30 -15.23 17.54
C GLY A 161 27.18 -16.10 18.11
N ARG A 162 26.26 -15.53 18.92
CA ARG A 162 25.16 -16.25 19.58
C ARG A 162 24.08 -16.69 18.60
N LEU A 163 23.82 -15.87 17.59
CA LEU A 163 22.81 -16.11 16.57
C LEU A 163 23.48 -16.28 15.20
N LYS A 164 23.05 -17.30 14.45
CA LYS A 164 23.49 -17.56 13.08
C LYS A 164 22.32 -18.07 12.24
N ALA A 165 21.96 -17.31 11.21
CA ALA A 165 20.84 -17.61 10.33
C ALA A 165 21.06 -18.96 9.63
N GLY A 166 20.00 -19.75 9.51
CA GLY A 166 20.03 -21.10 8.93
C GLY A 166 20.75 -22.16 9.79
N LYS A 167 21.41 -21.78 10.89
CA LYS A 167 22.02 -22.72 11.84
C LYS A 167 21.21 -22.86 13.11
N ASN A 168 20.98 -21.74 13.80
CA ASN A 168 20.31 -21.74 15.10
C ASN A 168 19.18 -20.72 15.20
N PHE A 169 18.83 -20.00 14.15
CA PHE A 169 17.52 -19.37 13.98
C PHE A 169 17.17 -19.36 12.49
N GLY A 170 15.87 -19.40 12.18
CA GLY A 170 15.38 -19.31 10.79
C GLY A 170 14.99 -17.87 10.45
N ILE A 171 15.19 -17.47 9.19
CA ILE A 171 14.65 -16.22 8.68
C ILE A 171 14.08 -16.40 7.28
N GLY A 172 12.91 -15.84 7.05
CA GLY A 172 12.23 -15.84 5.76
C GLY A 172 11.32 -14.65 5.56
N VAL A 173 10.58 -14.67 4.46
CA VAL A 173 9.66 -13.61 4.05
C VAL A 173 8.33 -14.19 3.60
N CYS A 174 7.27 -13.45 3.90
CA CYS A 174 5.94 -13.66 3.34
C CYS A 174 5.35 -12.30 2.99
N PRO A 175 5.78 -11.66 1.88
CA PRO A 175 5.35 -10.31 1.55
C PRO A 175 3.83 -10.26 1.35
N GLU A 176 3.18 -9.28 1.97
CA GLU A 176 1.72 -9.11 1.90
C GLU A 176 1.29 -8.48 0.56
N THR A 177 0.11 -8.84 0.05
CA THR A 177 -0.51 -8.30 -1.18
C THR A 177 -1.92 -7.71 -0.99
N ALA A 178 -2.42 -7.70 0.24
CA ALA A 178 -3.76 -7.20 0.58
C ALA A 178 -3.91 -5.69 0.42
N ASN A 179 -5.13 -5.29 0.12
CA ASN A 179 -5.55 -3.91 -0.03
C ASN A 179 -6.29 -3.43 1.23
N PRO A 180 -5.95 -2.24 1.76
CA PRO A 180 -6.75 -1.61 2.81
C PRO A 180 -8.23 -1.45 2.39
N GLY A 181 -9.13 -1.74 3.32
CA GLY A 181 -10.58 -1.75 3.16
C GLY A 181 -11.18 -3.12 2.82
N GLN A 182 -10.34 -4.14 2.55
CA GLN A 182 -10.78 -5.49 2.22
C GLN A 182 -9.73 -6.55 2.60
N ILE A 183 -8.94 -6.30 3.64
CA ILE A 183 -7.78 -7.14 3.98
C ILE A 183 -8.18 -8.61 4.20
N LEU A 184 -9.30 -8.85 4.90
CA LEU A 184 -9.79 -10.21 5.19
C LEU A 184 -10.10 -10.98 3.91
N ASN A 185 -10.83 -10.33 2.99
CA ASN A 185 -11.16 -10.91 1.69
C ASN A 185 -9.90 -11.25 0.88
N ASP A 186 -8.90 -10.38 0.91
CA ASP A 186 -7.64 -10.61 0.20
C ASP A 186 -6.84 -11.74 0.84
N PHE A 187 -6.81 -11.85 2.17
CA PHE A 187 -6.15 -12.94 2.91
C PHE A 187 -6.78 -14.31 2.64
N GLU A 188 -8.07 -14.36 2.32
CA GLU A 188 -8.81 -15.60 2.00
C GLU A 188 -8.70 -16.02 0.53
N LYS A 189 -8.26 -15.11 -0.37
CA LYS A 189 -8.31 -15.35 -1.82
C LYS A 189 -6.96 -15.27 -2.52
N LEU A 190 -6.05 -14.42 -2.06
CA LEU A 190 -4.80 -14.16 -2.77
C LEU A 190 -3.72 -15.16 -2.33
N PRO A 191 -2.99 -15.76 -3.28
CA PRO A 191 -1.87 -16.62 -2.95
C PRO A 191 -0.77 -15.82 -2.24
N ARG A 192 -0.04 -16.47 -1.34
CA ARG A 192 1.08 -15.85 -0.62
C ARG A 192 2.40 -16.46 -1.05
N LEU A 193 3.43 -15.61 -1.18
CA LEU A 193 4.79 -16.05 -1.48
C LEU A 193 5.48 -16.48 -0.19
N VAL A 194 6.30 -17.53 -0.25
CA VAL A 194 7.14 -17.95 0.87
C VAL A 194 8.57 -18.11 0.37
N GLY A 195 9.48 -17.24 0.83
CA GLY A 195 10.92 -17.37 0.61
C GLY A 195 11.66 -17.47 1.94
N ALA A 196 12.78 -18.17 2.00
CA ALA A 196 13.60 -18.26 3.22
C ALA A 196 15.09 -18.38 2.90
N THR A 197 15.94 -18.30 3.92
CA THR A 197 17.39 -18.50 3.78
C THR A 197 17.81 -19.94 3.51
N ASP A 198 16.92 -20.89 3.79
CA ASP A 198 17.16 -22.32 3.62
C ASP A 198 15.83 -23.10 3.52
N ASP A 199 15.88 -24.28 2.91
CA ASP A 199 14.70 -25.13 2.66
C ASP A 199 13.97 -25.55 3.94
N LYS A 200 14.71 -25.75 5.03
CA LYS A 200 14.11 -26.15 6.30
C LYS A 200 13.24 -24.99 6.81
N THR A 201 13.80 -23.79 6.90
CA THR A 201 13.04 -22.60 7.30
C THR A 201 11.83 -22.37 6.37
N ALA A 202 12.00 -22.49 5.05
CA ALA A 202 10.90 -22.33 4.09
C ALA A 202 9.74 -23.30 4.39
N ASN A 203 10.03 -24.59 4.58
CA ASN A 203 9.03 -25.61 4.88
C ASN A 203 8.29 -25.35 6.20
N ILE A 204 8.98 -24.83 7.22
CA ILE A 204 8.34 -24.48 8.49
C ILE A 204 7.38 -23.30 8.30
N ILE A 205 7.83 -22.24 7.62
CA ILE A 205 7.00 -21.07 7.31
C ILE A 205 5.77 -21.50 6.50
N THR A 206 5.95 -22.32 5.46
CA THR A 206 4.84 -22.84 4.65
C THR A 206 3.82 -23.60 5.50
N LYS A 207 4.25 -24.45 6.43
CA LYS A 207 3.32 -25.16 7.33
C LYS A 207 2.55 -24.22 8.26
N ILE A 208 3.23 -23.24 8.84
CA ILE A 208 2.59 -22.25 9.71
C ILE A 208 1.55 -21.46 8.92
N TYR A 209 1.94 -20.89 7.77
CA TYR A 209 1.05 -20.08 6.96
C TYR A 209 -0.09 -20.89 6.36
N LYS A 210 0.09 -22.17 6.04
CA LYS A 210 -1.00 -23.01 5.51
C LYS A 210 -2.05 -23.34 6.57
N HIS A 211 -1.68 -23.30 7.85
CA HIS A 211 -2.62 -23.42 8.97
C HIS A 211 -3.41 -22.12 9.18
N VAL A 212 -2.76 -20.97 9.00
CA VAL A 212 -3.38 -19.65 9.22
C VAL A 212 -4.22 -19.21 8.03
N PHE A 213 -3.74 -19.46 6.80
CA PHE A 213 -4.34 -19.01 5.56
C PHE A 213 -4.66 -20.21 4.66
N THR A 214 -5.90 -20.28 4.18
CA THR A 214 -6.38 -21.38 3.34
C THR A 214 -5.91 -21.30 1.88
N VAL A 215 -5.33 -20.16 1.49
CA VAL A 215 -4.84 -19.86 0.14
C VAL A 215 -3.64 -20.71 -0.29
N ASP A 216 -3.30 -20.62 -1.58
CA ASP A 216 -2.08 -21.23 -2.11
C ASP A 216 -0.84 -20.51 -1.57
N LEU A 217 0.17 -21.31 -1.23
CA LEU A 217 1.49 -20.83 -0.84
C LEU A 217 2.47 -21.17 -1.96
N ILE A 218 3.06 -20.12 -2.53
CA ILE A 218 3.99 -20.24 -3.65
C ILE A 218 5.41 -20.17 -3.12
N PRO A 219 6.16 -21.30 -3.10
CA PRO A 219 7.53 -21.31 -2.60
C PRO A 219 8.44 -20.58 -3.57
N MET A 220 9.31 -19.73 -3.03
CA MET A 220 10.37 -19.01 -3.73
C MET A 220 11.72 -19.59 -3.32
N PRO A 221 12.72 -19.59 -4.23
CA PRO A 221 14.03 -20.17 -3.93
C PRO A 221 14.76 -19.45 -2.79
N ASP A 222 14.50 -18.16 -2.58
CA ASP A 222 15.08 -17.35 -1.52
C ASP A 222 14.21 -16.11 -1.19
N CYS A 223 14.58 -15.38 -0.14
CA CYS A 223 13.92 -14.14 0.27
C CYS A 223 14.02 -13.05 -0.80
N LYS A 224 15.20 -12.91 -1.41
CA LYS A 224 15.49 -11.98 -2.50
C LYS A 224 14.50 -12.12 -3.66
N THR A 225 14.21 -13.34 -4.08
CA THR A 225 13.29 -13.64 -5.19
C THR A 225 11.85 -13.32 -4.81
N ALA A 226 11.40 -13.68 -3.59
CA ALA A 226 10.06 -13.33 -3.11
C ALA A 226 9.84 -11.81 -3.08
N ASN A 227 10.81 -11.05 -2.57
CA ASN A 227 10.76 -9.59 -2.57
C ASN A 227 10.78 -9.01 -3.99
N ALA A 228 11.53 -9.64 -4.92
CA ALA A 228 11.57 -9.23 -6.32
C ALA A 228 10.22 -9.41 -7.01
N VAL A 229 9.51 -10.52 -6.76
CA VAL A 229 8.15 -10.73 -7.30
C VAL A 229 7.19 -9.66 -6.78
N LYS A 230 7.25 -9.34 -5.48
CA LYS A 230 6.41 -8.29 -4.87
C LYS A 230 6.64 -6.92 -5.51
N LEU A 231 7.90 -6.50 -5.72
CA LEU A 231 8.17 -5.23 -6.39
C LEU A 231 7.76 -5.27 -7.86
N THR A 232 8.12 -6.34 -8.58
CA THR A 232 7.87 -6.48 -10.02
C THR A 232 6.40 -6.32 -10.38
N THR A 233 5.48 -6.90 -9.60
CA THR A 233 4.03 -6.80 -9.86
C THR A 233 3.52 -5.35 -9.81
N ASN A 234 3.96 -4.57 -8.81
CA ASN A 234 3.59 -3.16 -8.70
C ASN A 234 4.28 -2.28 -9.75
N VAL A 235 5.57 -2.51 -10.00
CA VAL A 235 6.32 -1.72 -10.99
C VAL A 235 5.81 -1.98 -12.41
N PHE A 236 5.44 -3.22 -12.73
CA PHE A 236 4.80 -3.56 -14.00
C PHE A 236 3.52 -2.73 -14.21
N ARG A 237 2.66 -2.67 -13.20
CA ARG A 237 1.42 -1.87 -13.26
C ARG A 237 1.71 -0.38 -13.45
N ASP A 238 2.69 0.17 -12.72
CA ASP A 238 3.09 1.58 -12.81
C ASP A 238 3.58 1.95 -14.21
N ILE A 239 4.43 1.11 -14.83
CA ILE A 239 4.93 1.31 -16.21
C ILE A 239 3.79 1.25 -17.22
N ASN A 240 2.86 0.30 -17.09
CA ASN A 240 1.75 0.20 -18.05
C ASN A 240 0.80 1.39 -17.94
N ILE A 241 0.56 1.92 -16.74
CA ILE A 241 -0.19 3.17 -16.58
C ILE A 241 0.55 4.34 -17.26
N ALA A 242 1.87 4.43 -17.08
CA ALA A 242 2.67 5.46 -17.74
C ALA A 242 2.60 5.38 -19.27
N PHE A 243 2.70 4.17 -19.81
CA PHE A 243 2.57 3.95 -21.25
C PHE A 243 1.19 4.41 -21.76
N VAL A 244 0.11 4.06 -21.07
CA VAL A 244 -1.24 4.50 -21.45
C VAL A 244 -1.43 6.01 -21.30
N ASN A 245 -0.85 6.63 -20.27
CA ASN A 245 -0.81 8.09 -20.11
C ASN A 245 -0.11 8.78 -21.28
N GLU A 246 1.05 8.26 -21.71
CA GLU A 246 1.78 8.81 -22.85
C GLU A 246 1.00 8.65 -24.17
N LEU A 247 0.32 7.50 -24.35
CA LEU A 247 -0.58 7.31 -25.49
C LEU A 247 -1.76 8.28 -25.47
N ALA A 248 -2.36 8.56 -24.30
CA ALA A 248 -3.45 9.53 -24.20
C ALA A 248 -3.01 10.91 -24.71
N ILE A 249 -1.84 11.39 -24.28
CA ILE A 249 -1.26 12.67 -24.74
C ILE A 249 -0.97 12.65 -26.25
N LEU A 250 -0.46 11.53 -26.79
CA LEU A 250 -0.17 11.41 -28.22
C LEU A 250 -1.46 11.43 -29.04
N PHE A 251 -2.45 10.63 -28.64
CA PHE A 251 -3.70 10.43 -29.37
C PHE A 251 -4.58 11.68 -29.36
N GLU A 252 -4.59 12.44 -28.27
CA GLU A 252 -5.19 13.77 -28.21
C GLU A 252 -4.69 14.68 -29.36
N LYS A 253 -3.36 14.75 -29.56
CA LYS A 253 -2.74 15.61 -30.58
C LYS A 253 -3.06 15.20 -32.02
N ILE A 254 -3.50 13.97 -32.24
CA ILE A 254 -3.85 13.45 -33.57
C ILE A 254 -5.35 13.14 -33.71
N GLY A 255 -6.17 13.55 -32.74
CA GLY A 255 -7.63 13.41 -32.79
C GLY A 255 -8.13 11.96 -32.64
N ILE A 256 -7.42 11.12 -31.88
CA ILE A 256 -7.83 9.76 -31.56
C ILE A 256 -8.33 9.69 -30.11
N ASP A 257 -9.50 9.09 -29.90
CA ASP A 257 -10.00 8.78 -28.56
C ASP A 257 -9.30 7.54 -27.98
N ILE A 258 -8.52 7.75 -26.91
CA ILE A 258 -7.81 6.70 -26.21
C ILE A 258 -8.75 5.66 -25.60
N ILE A 259 -9.93 6.03 -25.12
CA ILE A 259 -10.88 5.07 -24.52
C ILE A 259 -11.38 4.11 -25.60
N THR A 260 -11.80 4.61 -26.76
CA THR A 260 -12.16 3.76 -27.91
C THR A 260 -11.03 2.78 -28.27
N VAL A 261 -9.77 3.22 -28.27
CA VAL A 261 -8.62 2.34 -28.54
C VAL A 261 -8.47 1.26 -27.45
N LEU A 262 -8.55 1.62 -26.17
CA LEU A 262 -8.42 0.67 -25.06
C LEU A 262 -9.56 -0.35 -25.03
N GLU A 263 -10.78 0.07 -25.31
CA GLU A 263 -11.97 -0.79 -25.38
C GLU A 263 -11.86 -1.80 -26.54
N ALA A 264 -11.33 -1.38 -27.69
CA ALA A 264 -11.02 -2.32 -28.78
C ALA A 264 -9.83 -3.23 -28.42
N ALA A 265 -8.75 -2.68 -27.86
CA ALA A 265 -7.51 -3.41 -27.58
C ALA A 265 -7.70 -4.50 -26.52
N LYS A 266 -8.53 -4.27 -25.49
CA LYS A 266 -8.80 -5.26 -24.43
C LYS A 266 -9.52 -6.51 -24.93
N THR A 267 -10.08 -6.51 -26.14
CA THR A 267 -10.63 -7.72 -26.77
C THR A 267 -9.55 -8.71 -27.20
N LYS A 268 -8.28 -8.27 -27.31
CA LYS A 268 -7.15 -9.13 -27.62
C LYS A 268 -6.71 -9.92 -26.38
N TYR A 269 -6.61 -11.23 -26.52
CA TYR A 269 -6.37 -12.18 -25.41
C TYR A 269 -5.15 -11.90 -24.51
N ASN A 270 -4.15 -11.17 -24.99
CA ASN A 270 -2.91 -10.88 -24.26
C ASN A 270 -2.72 -9.38 -23.93
N PHE A 271 -3.77 -8.57 -24.03
CA PHE A 271 -3.72 -7.16 -23.67
C PHE A 271 -4.29 -6.93 -22.26
N GLN A 272 -3.41 -6.61 -21.31
CA GLN A 272 -3.84 -6.20 -19.98
C GLN A 272 -4.11 -4.69 -19.97
N VAL A 273 -5.39 -4.33 -19.99
CA VAL A 273 -5.82 -2.92 -20.04
C VAL A 273 -5.44 -2.19 -18.76
N HIS A 274 -4.92 -0.98 -18.96
CA HIS A 274 -4.71 0.06 -17.94
C HIS A 274 -5.34 1.34 -18.49
N TYR A 275 -5.64 2.30 -17.62
CA TYR A 275 -6.36 3.52 -17.98
C TYR A 275 -5.53 4.76 -17.66
N PRO A 276 -5.63 5.83 -18.48
CA PRO A 276 -4.91 7.06 -18.20
C PRO A 276 -5.55 7.82 -17.03
N GLY A 277 -4.88 8.86 -16.55
CA GLY A 277 -5.53 9.87 -15.74
C GLY A 277 -4.59 10.92 -15.17
N ALA A 278 -5.01 11.60 -14.10
CA ALA A 278 -4.24 12.70 -13.48
C ALA A 278 -2.85 12.32 -12.93
N GLY A 279 -2.49 11.04 -12.93
CA GLY A 279 -1.23 10.52 -12.41
C GLY A 279 -1.42 9.26 -11.57
N VAL A 280 -0.34 8.81 -10.94
CA VAL A 280 -0.32 7.61 -10.09
C VAL A 280 0.08 7.99 -8.67
N GLY A 281 -0.81 7.70 -7.73
CA GLY A 281 -0.60 7.92 -6.31
C GLY A 281 -0.60 6.65 -5.46
N GLY A 282 -0.72 6.84 -4.14
CA GLY A 282 -0.77 5.78 -3.15
C GLY A 282 0.62 5.29 -2.72
N PRO A 283 0.69 4.55 -1.60
CA PRO A 283 1.96 4.17 -0.99
C PRO A 283 2.61 2.93 -1.64
N CYS A 284 2.06 2.40 -2.74
CA CYS A 284 2.53 1.15 -3.33
C CYS A 284 3.18 1.34 -4.70
N LEU A 285 2.47 1.86 -5.71
CA LEU A 285 3.01 1.89 -7.07
C LEU A 285 4.21 2.85 -7.19
N PRO A 286 4.12 4.13 -6.79
CA PRO A 286 5.27 5.05 -6.81
C PRO A 286 6.43 4.56 -5.94
N VAL A 287 6.11 4.19 -4.70
CA VAL A 287 7.10 3.76 -3.69
C VAL A 287 7.88 2.54 -4.16
N ASN A 288 7.21 1.50 -4.67
CA ASN A 288 7.87 0.27 -5.11
C ASN A 288 8.72 0.48 -6.37
N SER A 289 8.29 1.36 -7.28
CA SER A 289 9.12 1.80 -8.41
C SER A 289 10.39 2.47 -7.92
N TYR A 290 10.31 3.39 -6.95
CA TYR A 290 11.48 4.01 -6.37
C TYR A 290 12.35 3.05 -5.54
N GLN A 291 11.78 2.09 -4.82
CA GLN A 291 12.54 1.01 -4.17
C GLN A 291 13.38 0.25 -5.21
N MET A 292 12.78 -0.15 -6.34
CA MET A 292 13.49 -0.87 -7.39
C MET A 292 14.57 -0.01 -8.07
N LEU A 293 14.31 1.29 -8.26
CA LEU A 293 15.29 2.24 -8.78
C LEU A 293 16.46 2.47 -7.81
N ASN A 294 16.22 2.51 -6.50
CA ASN A 294 17.26 2.65 -5.49
C ASN A 294 18.15 1.41 -5.43
N LEU A 295 17.57 0.21 -5.55
CA LEU A 295 18.35 -1.02 -5.71
C LEU A 295 19.23 -0.94 -6.96
N ALA A 296 18.65 -0.59 -8.11
CA ALA A 296 19.39 -0.46 -9.36
C ALA A 296 20.53 0.56 -9.25
N LYS A 297 20.30 1.72 -8.64
CA LYS A 297 21.30 2.78 -8.46
C LYS A 297 22.54 2.34 -7.66
N LYS A 298 22.39 1.41 -6.71
CA LYS A 298 23.50 0.82 -5.94
C LYS A 298 24.42 -0.06 -6.81
N ILE A 299 23.89 -0.60 -7.91
CA ILE A 299 24.60 -1.51 -8.83
C ILE A 299 25.12 -0.74 -10.05
N ASP A 300 24.20 -0.10 -10.79
CA ASP A 300 24.48 0.78 -11.92
C ASP A 300 23.34 1.78 -12.09
N LYS A 301 23.67 3.08 -12.00
CA LYS A 301 22.72 4.19 -12.14
C LYS A 301 22.00 4.23 -13.49
N ASN A 302 22.44 3.51 -14.52
CA ASN A 302 21.81 3.49 -15.84
C ASN A 302 20.76 2.39 -16.01
N LEU A 303 20.69 1.41 -15.11
CA LEU A 303 19.67 0.36 -15.15
C LEU A 303 18.26 0.94 -14.97
N LEU A 304 17.26 0.18 -15.45
CA LEU A 304 15.83 0.50 -15.33
C LEU A 304 15.42 1.84 -15.98
N SER A 305 15.97 2.16 -17.16
CA SER A 305 15.58 3.35 -17.93
C SER A 305 14.07 3.44 -18.20
N ILE A 306 13.41 2.31 -18.48
CA ILE A 306 11.96 2.25 -18.68
C ILE A 306 11.19 2.64 -17.41
N VAL A 307 11.61 2.14 -16.25
CA VAL A 307 10.96 2.48 -14.97
C VAL A 307 11.11 3.97 -14.67
N LYS A 308 12.30 4.54 -14.91
CA LYS A 308 12.54 5.99 -14.75
C LYS A 308 11.65 6.82 -15.67
N ALA A 309 11.59 6.46 -16.95
CA ALA A 309 10.73 7.14 -17.91
C ALA A 309 9.25 7.05 -17.48
N GLY A 310 8.80 5.87 -17.03
CA GLY A 310 7.46 5.67 -16.51
C GLY A 310 7.12 6.58 -15.33
N ARG A 311 8.04 6.73 -14.37
CA ARG A 311 7.88 7.67 -13.25
C ARG A 311 7.76 9.12 -13.70
N ILE A 312 8.65 9.55 -14.59
CA ILE A 312 8.63 10.91 -15.16
C ILE A 312 7.29 11.18 -15.85
N VAL A 313 6.78 10.24 -16.65
CA VAL A 313 5.48 10.38 -17.31
C VAL A 313 4.36 10.48 -16.28
N ASN A 314 4.27 9.53 -15.34
CA ASN A 314 3.20 9.52 -14.32
C ASN A 314 3.20 10.78 -13.45
N GLU A 315 4.37 11.34 -13.12
CA GLU A 315 4.51 12.56 -12.31
C GLU A 315 4.29 13.84 -13.12
N SER A 316 4.33 13.76 -14.46
CA SER A 316 4.00 14.88 -15.35
C SER A 316 2.50 15.06 -15.58
N MET A 317 1.68 14.02 -15.35
CA MET A 317 0.24 14.04 -15.61
C MET A 317 -0.53 15.14 -14.87
N PRO A 318 -0.21 15.50 -13.61
CA PRO A 318 -0.79 16.68 -12.97
C PRO A 318 -0.60 17.97 -13.78
N GLN A 319 0.55 18.15 -14.41
CA GLN A 319 0.79 19.31 -15.28
C GLN A 319 -0.04 19.24 -16.56
N HIS A 320 -0.21 18.05 -17.14
CA HIS A 320 -1.06 17.88 -18.32
C HIS A 320 -2.53 18.24 -18.02
N VAL A 321 -3.07 17.86 -16.85
CA VAL A 321 -4.41 18.29 -16.41
C VAL A 321 -4.53 19.82 -16.34
N ILE A 322 -3.50 20.51 -15.84
CA ILE A 322 -3.47 21.99 -15.83
C ILE A 322 -3.42 22.57 -17.25
N ASN A 323 -2.73 21.93 -18.18
CA ASN A 323 -2.68 22.37 -19.57
C ASN A 323 -4.06 22.25 -20.24
N LEU A 324 -4.75 21.12 -20.06
CA LEU A 324 -6.12 20.92 -20.54
C LEU A 324 -7.07 21.99 -19.98
N LEU A 325 -6.97 22.28 -18.69
CA LEU A 325 -7.76 23.34 -18.07
C LEU A 325 -7.51 24.70 -18.75
N ASN A 326 -6.25 25.07 -18.95
CA ASN A 326 -5.88 26.32 -19.61
C ASN A 326 -6.44 26.40 -21.04
N GLU A 327 -6.36 25.32 -21.80
CA GLU A 327 -6.89 25.25 -23.17
C GLU A 327 -8.40 25.51 -23.19
N VAL A 328 -9.17 24.85 -22.32
CA VAL A 328 -10.63 25.06 -22.27
C VAL A 328 -11.00 26.47 -21.79
N PHE A 329 -10.24 27.07 -20.87
CA PHE A 329 -10.42 28.49 -20.50
C PHE A 329 -10.21 29.43 -21.70
N LEU A 330 -9.16 29.19 -22.49
CA LEU A 330 -8.86 29.97 -23.70
C LEU A 330 -9.96 29.81 -24.75
N GLU A 331 -10.42 28.59 -25.01
CA GLU A 331 -11.54 28.31 -25.93
C GLU A 331 -12.84 28.99 -25.48
N SER A 332 -13.06 29.09 -24.16
CA SER A 332 -14.21 29.78 -23.57
C SER A 332 -14.09 31.31 -23.57
N GLY A 333 -12.96 31.87 -24.01
CA GLY A 333 -12.69 33.32 -23.95
C GLY A 333 -12.61 33.86 -22.51
N LYS A 334 -12.23 33.01 -21.55
CA LYS A 334 -12.12 33.32 -20.13
C LYS A 334 -10.66 33.31 -19.70
N ASN A 335 -10.37 33.94 -18.55
CA ASN A 335 -9.04 33.93 -17.94
C ASN A 335 -9.07 33.01 -16.72
N ILE A 336 -8.10 32.10 -16.62
CA ILE A 336 -7.95 31.19 -15.48
C ILE A 336 -7.52 31.90 -14.19
N ILE A 337 -6.81 33.04 -14.30
CA ILE A 337 -6.32 33.81 -13.14
C ILE A 337 -7.52 34.29 -12.31
N ASP A 338 -7.42 34.14 -10.98
CA ASP A 338 -8.46 34.47 -9.99
C ASP A 338 -9.78 33.68 -10.12
N SER A 339 -9.86 32.70 -11.04
CA SER A 339 -11.02 31.82 -11.21
C SER A 339 -11.20 30.86 -10.03
N GLU A 340 -12.45 30.44 -9.79
CA GLU A 340 -12.79 29.45 -8.76
C GLU A 340 -12.83 28.04 -9.35
N ILE A 341 -11.91 27.19 -8.93
CA ILE A 341 -11.70 25.84 -9.48
C ILE A 341 -12.05 24.81 -8.41
N LEU A 342 -13.02 23.95 -8.70
CA LEU A 342 -13.42 22.84 -7.84
C LEU A 342 -12.66 21.57 -8.20
N ILE A 343 -11.94 21.01 -7.22
CA ILE A 343 -11.39 19.66 -7.29
C ILE A 343 -12.42 18.67 -6.74
N LEU A 344 -12.82 17.72 -7.58
CA LEU A 344 -13.63 16.57 -7.19
C LEU A 344 -12.72 15.36 -6.94
N GLY A 345 -12.63 14.97 -5.66
CA GLY A 345 -11.82 13.86 -5.18
C GLY A 345 -10.36 14.24 -4.90
N VAL A 346 -9.89 13.91 -3.70
CA VAL A 346 -8.48 14.07 -3.27
C VAL A 346 -7.84 12.76 -2.86
N SER A 347 -8.63 11.71 -2.63
CA SER A 347 -8.09 10.37 -2.38
C SER A 347 -7.25 9.87 -3.56
N TYR A 348 -6.17 9.13 -3.30
CA TYR A 348 -5.30 8.65 -4.39
C TYR A 348 -5.98 7.58 -5.27
N LYS A 349 -6.99 6.88 -4.73
CA LYS A 349 -7.86 5.94 -5.46
C LYS A 349 -9.33 6.16 -5.06
N PRO A 350 -10.28 5.71 -5.89
CA PRO A 350 -11.70 5.77 -5.57
C PRO A 350 -12.05 5.07 -4.25
N ASP A 351 -13.08 5.62 -3.61
CA ASP A 351 -13.82 5.02 -2.51
C ASP A 351 -13.03 4.69 -1.23
N VAL A 352 -11.91 5.39 -1.01
CA VAL A 352 -11.14 5.30 0.24
C VAL A 352 -10.87 6.67 0.84
N LYS A 353 -10.53 6.70 2.12
CA LYS A 353 -10.12 7.90 2.86
C LYS A 353 -8.59 7.95 3.01
N ASP A 354 -7.87 8.10 1.90
CA ASP A 354 -6.40 8.11 1.88
C ASP A 354 -5.86 9.01 0.77
N ILE A 355 -5.07 10.01 1.16
CA ILE A 355 -4.49 11.03 0.27
C ILE A 355 -2.98 10.85 0.03
N GLN A 356 -2.38 9.74 0.47
CA GLN A 356 -0.93 9.53 0.31
C GLN A 356 -0.51 9.59 -1.16
N ILE A 357 0.42 10.50 -1.47
CA ILE A 357 0.98 10.70 -2.83
C ILE A 357 -0.14 10.92 -3.86
N THR A 358 -1.24 11.56 -3.47
CA THR A 358 -2.36 11.80 -4.40
C THR A 358 -1.95 12.73 -5.54
N PRO A 359 -2.37 12.48 -6.80
CA PRO A 359 -2.13 13.43 -7.89
C PRO A 359 -2.90 14.75 -7.71
N ALA A 360 -3.88 14.82 -6.79
CA ALA A 360 -4.62 16.04 -6.51
C ALA A 360 -3.74 17.13 -5.89
N GLU A 361 -2.76 16.78 -5.05
CA GLU A 361 -1.89 17.73 -4.36
C GLU A 361 -1.08 18.60 -5.36
N PRO A 362 -0.30 18.03 -6.30
CA PRO A 362 0.42 18.84 -7.27
C PRO A 362 -0.49 19.64 -8.22
N ILE A 363 -1.72 19.19 -8.49
CA ILE A 363 -2.72 19.98 -9.23
C ILE A 363 -3.12 21.21 -8.41
N ILE A 364 -3.47 21.03 -7.14
CA ILE A 364 -3.87 22.11 -6.23
C ILE A 364 -2.74 23.14 -6.05
N GLU A 365 -1.49 22.69 -5.90
CA GLU A 365 -0.34 23.58 -5.81
C GLU A 365 -0.15 24.42 -7.07
N LYS A 366 -0.27 23.82 -8.26
CA LYS A 366 -0.18 24.54 -9.54
C LYS A 366 -1.32 25.56 -9.71
N LEU A 367 -2.54 25.21 -9.32
CA LEU A 367 -3.67 26.14 -9.32
C LEU A 367 -3.44 27.33 -8.39
N LYS A 368 -2.90 27.10 -7.19
CA LYS A 368 -2.51 28.18 -6.26
C LYS A 368 -1.42 29.07 -6.86
N MET A 369 -0.43 28.51 -7.55
CA MET A 369 0.61 29.28 -8.26
C MET A 369 0.04 30.16 -9.38
N LEU A 370 -1.02 29.69 -10.05
CA LEU A 370 -1.79 30.45 -11.05
C LEU A 370 -2.76 31.48 -10.43
N LYS A 371 -2.76 31.62 -9.09
CA LYS A 371 -3.66 32.49 -8.31
C LYS A 371 -5.14 32.10 -8.40
N CYS A 372 -5.44 30.86 -8.76
CA CYS A 372 -6.81 30.36 -8.71
C CYS A 372 -7.28 30.19 -7.25
N LYS A 373 -8.57 30.35 -7.03
CA LYS A 373 -9.23 29.98 -5.77
C LYS A 373 -9.63 28.52 -5.88
N VAL A 374 -9.16 27.68 -4.97
CA VAL A 374 -9.41 26.24 -5.03
C VAL A 374 -10.48 25.86 -4.02
N LYS A 375 -11.54 25.20 -4.51
CA LYS A 375 -12.51 24.48 -3.69
C LYS A 375 -12.23 22.98 -3.81
N ILE A 376 -12.56 22.23 -2.76
CA ILE A 376 -12.36 20.78 -2.75
C ILE A 376 -13.64 20.13 -2.28
N TYR A 377 -14.11 19.13 -3.01
CA TYR A 377 -15.12 18.21 -2.53
C TYR A 377 -14.65 16.76 -2.68
N ASP A 378 -14.68 16.02 -1.58
CA ASP A 378 -14.42 14.58 -1.55
C ASP A 378 -15.39 13.94 -0.54
N PRO A 379 -16.17 12.91 -0.93
CA PRO A 379 -17.15 12.27 -0.05
C PRO A 379 -16.55 11.69 1.24
N TYR A 380 -15.26 11.37 1.26
CA TYR A 380 -14.57 10.76 2.39
C TYR A 380 -13.87 11.79 3.30
N PHE A 381 -13.71 13.02 2.80
CA PHE A 381 -13.12 14.16 3.50
C PHE A 381 -14.09 15.34 3.50
N LYS A 382 -15.26 15.20 4.12
CA LYS A 382 -16.24 16.29 4.26
C LYS A 382 -15.84 17.21 5.42
N SER A 383 -15.93 18.53 5.21
CA SER A 383 -15.67 19.55 6.25
C SER A 383 -14.34 19.36 7.00
N THR A 384 -13.30 18.89 6.30
CA THR A 384 -11.96 18.60 6.83
C THR A 384 -10.94 19.55 6.20
N ASN A 385 -9.87 19.90 6.92
CA ASN A 385 -8.78 20.69 6.33
C ASN A 385 -7.84 19.76 5.56
N ILE A 386 -7.73 19.98 4.25
CA ILE A 386 -6.89 19.20 3.33
C ILE A 386 -6.08 20.18 2.48
N PHE A 387 -4.75 20.04 2.49
CA PHE A 387 -3.81 20.95 1.80
C PHE A 387 -4.02 22.44 2.15
N GLY A 388 -4.43 22.73 3.39
CA GLY A 388 -4.72 24.08 3.87
C GLY A 388 -6.08 24.64 3.42
N ILE A 389 -6.92 23.83 2.78
CA ILE A 389 -8.26 24.21 2.30
C ILE A 389 -9.30 23.42 3.09
N ASN A 390 -10.34 24.09 3.57
CA ASN A 390 -11.48 23.39 4.16
C ASN A 390 -12.34 22.84 3.03
N THR A 391 -12.47 21.52 2.98
CA THR A 391 -13.29 20.81 2.00
C THR A 391 -14.77 21.13 2.21
N GLU A 392 -15.52 21.20 1.12
CA GLU A 392 -16.95 21.45 1.11
C GLU A 392 -17.73 20.30 1.76
N HIS A 393 -18.90 20.63 2.32
CA HIS A 393 -19.72 19.64 3.03
C HIS A 393 -20.47 18.71 2.06
N ASN A 394 -20.98 19.27 0.97
CA ASN A 394 -21.72 18.57 -0.08
C ASN A 394 -21.36 19.13 -1.46
N LEU A 395 -21.71 18.36 -2.49
CA LEU A 395 -21.42 18.70 -3.89
C LEU A 395 -22.09 20.01 -4.35
N MET A 396 -23.30 20.32 -3.89
CA MET A 396 -24.04 21.52 -4.32
C MET A 396 -23.36 22.81 -3.85
N ASP A 397 -22.94 22.83 -2.58
CA ASP A 397 -22.18 23.95 -2.01
C ASP A 397 -20.85 24.10 -2.75
N ALA A 398 -20.24 22.98 -3.13
CA ALA A 398 -19.00 22.95 -3.88
C ALA A 398 -19.16 23.53 -5.29
N LEU A 399 -20.22 23.19 -6.02
CA LEU A 399 -20.48 23.66 -7.39
C LEU A 399 -20.85 25.16 -7.45
N THR A 400 -21.53 25.66 -6.42
CA THR A 400 -21.94 27.07 -6.37
C THR A 400 -20.74 27.99 -6.56
N ASN A 401 -20.87 28.99 -7.45
CA ASN A 401 -19.83 29.99 -7.77
C ASN A 401 -18.55 29.47 -8.44
N THR A 402 -18.53 28.22 -8.89
CA THR A 402 -17.39 27.60 -9.55
C THR A 402 -17.30 27.94 -11.04
N ASP A 403 -16.09 28.22 -11.52
CA ASP A 403 -15.77 28.51 -12.92
C ASP A 403 -15.23 27.29 -13.69
N ALA A 404 -14.64 26.31 -12.99
CA ALA A 404 -14.28 25.03 -13.58
C ALA A 404 -14.25 23.89 -12.56
N VAL A 405 -14.54 22.67 -13.01
CA VAL A 405 -14.43 21.43 -12.24
C VAL A 405 -13.30 20.58 -12.81
N ILE A 406 -12.48 19.99 -11.92
CA ILE A 406 -11.53 18.94 -12.26
C ILE A 406 -11.90 17.68 -11.50
N ILE A 407 -12.19 16.59 -12.20
CA ILE A 407 -12.37 15.27 -11.59
C ILE A 407 -11.01 14.59 -11.51
N VAL A 408 -10.46 14.46 -10.30
CA VAL A 408 -9.16 13.82 -10.06
C VAL A 408 -9.33 12.38 -9.59
N THR A 409 -10.40 12.08 -8.86
CA THR A 409 -10.68 10.72 -8.35
C THR A 409 -12.13 10.34 -8.59
N ALA A 410 -12.33 9.24 -9.32
CA ALA A 410 -13.63 8.73 -9.74
C ALA A 410 -14.35 7.94 -8.64
N HIS A 411 -14.69 8.59 -7.54
CA HIS A 411 -15.57 8.03 -6.51
C HIS A 411 -16.92 7.65 -7.13
N LYS A 412 -17.58 6.62 -6.59
CA LYS A 412 -18.91 6.17 -7.05
C LYS A 412 -19.93 7.32 -7.14
N GLU A 413 -19.86 8.27 -6.20
CA GLU A 413 -20.74 9.45 -6.16
C GLU A 413 -20.63 10.35 -7.40
N PHE A 414 -19.54 10.25 -8.18
CA PHE A 414 -19.29 11.10 -9.34
C PHE A 414 -19.65 10.45 -10.70
N HIS A 415 -19.93 9.15 -10.74
CA HIS A 415 -20.22 8.44 -12.01
C HIS A 415 -21.56 8.87 -12.63
N ASP A 416 -22.49 9.39 -11.82
CA ASP A 416 -23.80 9.86 -12.29
C ASP A 416 -23.84 11.39 -12.52
N LEU A 417 -22.67 12.05 -12.63
CA LEU A 417 -22.61 13.49 -12.90
C LEU A 417 -23.06 13.81 -14.31
N ASP A 418 -24.28 14.34 -14.42
CA ASP A 418 -24.86 14.84 -15.67
C ASP A 418 -24.23 16.20 -16.06
N PRO A 419 -23.72 16.37 -17.30
CA PRO A 419 -23.26 17.66 -17.81
C PRO A 419 -24.29 18.80 -17.68
N ILE A 420 -25.59 18.51 -17.83
CA ILE A 420 -26.66 19.51 -17.66
C ILE A 420 -26.72 19.97 -16.21
N PHE A 421 -26.61 19.04 -15.25
CA PHE A 421 -26.56 19.35 -13.83
C PHE A 421 -25.36 20.25 -13.50
N LEU A 422 -24.17 19.95 -14.02
CA LEU A 422 -22.99 20.81 -13.84
C LEU A 422 -23.24 22.21 -14.44
N LYS A 423 -23.79 22.26 -15.65
CA LYS A 423 -24.10 23.52 -16.34
C LYS A 423 -25.08 24.42 -15.60
N THR A 424 -26.08 23.85 -14.94
CA THR A 424 -27.08 24.60 -14.18
C THR A 424 -26.54 25.15 -12.86
N ASN A 425 -25.54 24.50 -12.26
CA ASN A 425 -25.07 24.81 -10.89
C ASN A 425 -23.72 25.52 -10.83
N MET A 426 -23.01 25.66 -11.95
CA MET A 426 -21.72 26.35 -12.06
C MET A 426 -21.87 27.75 -12.66
N ARG A 427 -20.96 28.67 -12.33
CA ARG A 427 -20.90 30.01 -12.95
C ARG A 427 -20.46 29.91 -14.40
N THR A 428 -19.44 29.10 -14.65
CA THR A 428 -18.92 28.80 -15.98
C THR A 428 -18.79 27.28 -16.08
N PRO A 429 -19.40 26.59 -17.06
CA PRO A 429 -19.48 25.14 -17.08
C PRO A 429 -18.25 24.50 -17.75
N ILE A 430 -17.05 24.77 -17.24
CA ILE A 430 -15.81 24.13 -17.69
C ILE A 430 -15.60 22.85 -16.89
N LEU A 431 -15.37 21.72 -17.57
CA LEU A 431 -15.07 20.44 -16.95
C LEU A 431 -13.78 19.85 -17.55
N VAL A 432 -12.86 19.44 -16.68
CA VAL A 432 -11.72 18.58 -17.03
C VAL A 432 -11.90 17.25 -16.29
N ASP A 433 -12.22 16.20 -17.04
CA ASP A 433 -12.37 14.86 -16.50
C ASP A 433 -11.10 14.04 -16.75
N SER A 434 -10.27 13.89 -15.72
CA SER A 434 -9.06 13.08 -15.82
C SER A 434 -9.29 11.58 -15.60
N ARG A 435 -10.54 11.14 -15.42
CA ARG A 435 -10.91 9.74 -15.16
C ARG A 435 -11.89 9.17 -16.18
N VAL A 436 -12.40 10.01 -17.07
CA VAL A 436 -13.29 9.67 -18.17
C VAL A 436 -14.54 8.92 -17.69
N ILE A 437 -15.21 9.53 -16.71
CA ILE A 437 -16.45 9.02 -16.10
C ILE A 437 -17.69 9.82 -16.52
N VAL A 438 -17.52 11.01 -17.08
CA VAL A 438 -18.63 11.83 -17.57
C VAL A 438 -18.80 11.61 -19.07
N ASP A 439 -19.94 11.05 -19.48
CA ASP A 439 -20.31 10.96 -20.89
C ASP A 439 -20.84 12.32 -21.38
N GLN A 440 -20.47 12.71 -22.61
CA GLN A 440 -20.92 13.95 -23.23
C GLN A 440 -22.25 13.81 -23.99
N TYR A 441 -22.80 12.59 -24.11
CA TYR A 441 -23.91 12.25 -25.02
C TYR A 441 -25.21 11.80 -24.34
#